data_AF-A0A914PDE8-F1
#
_entry.id   AF-A0A914PDE8-F1
#
_cell.length_a   1.000
_cell.length_b   1.000
_cell.length_c   1.000
_cell.angle_alpha   90.00
_cell.angle_beta   90.00
_cell.angle_gamma   90.00
#
_symmetry.space_group_name_H-M   'P 1'
#
loop_
_entity.id
_entity.type
_entity.pdbx_description
1 polymer ?
#
loop_
_entity_poly.entity_id
_entity_poly.type
_entity_poly.pdbx_seq_one_letter_code
_entity_poly.pdbx_strand_id
1 'polypeptide(L)'
;MGNPFSKNGIATKIVEAVPGGGLITAPIHALKGNPDHANRAALGALGSLTASIFGGGLGTVGTILAATTNAGREKILDELKVTPEKKKTITASMKSGNFDKAAEILMEHGKHKISENARQLSAESGGRRCLKSIHGTYLRAYNSEWKVDMTNGPPKAWENWYVEDWQGKVVFKAIHSPGRFLRAYPNGHVDLVDRPQAWEIWKPFKNEDGSWSFLSAHGQWLSVRSDGSVCTMEKCDAWEHFWLERW
;
A
#
# COMPACT_ATOMS: atom_id res chain seq x y z
N MET A 1 -22.41 -12.05 -12.29
CA MET A 1 -21.27 -11.78 -11.38
C MET A 1 -20.74 -10.38 -11.70
N GLY A 2 -20.83 -9.44 -10.75
CA GLY A 2 -20.40 -8.06 -10.98
C GLY A 2 -18.88 -7.98 -11.09
N ASN A 3 -18.37 -7.17 -12.03
CA ASN A 3 -16.95 -6.91 -12.16
C ASN A 3 -16.47 -6.23 -10.85
N PRO A 4 -15.55 -6.85 -10.09
CA PRO A 4 -15.08 -6.33 -8.79
C PRO A 4 -14.31 -5.00 -8.92
N PHE A 5 -14.03 -4.57 -10.15
CA PHE A 5 -13.44 -3.28 -10.50
C PHE A 5 -14.40 -2.36 -11.27
N SER A 6 -15.70 -2.69 -11.32
CA SER A 6 -16.71 -1.77 -11.85
C SER A 6 -16.89 -0.56 -10.95
N LYS A 7 -17.64 0.45 -11.42
CA LYS A 7 -18.08 1.62 -10.63
C LYS A 7 -18.70 1.24 -9.26
N ASN A 8 -19.24 0.02 -9.14
CA ASN A 8 -19.84 -0.52 -7.92
C ASN A 8 -19.03 -1.67 -7.30
N GLY A 9 -17.81 -1.93 -7.82
CA GLY A 9 -16.90 -2.95 -7.35
C GLY A 9 -16.26 -2.56 -6.02
N ILE A 10 -16.19 -3.53 -5.11
CA ILE A 10 -15.79 -3.33 -3.71
C ILE A 10 -14.33 -2.81 -3.61
N ALA A 11 -13.44 -3.21 -4.54
CA ALA A 11 -12.05 -2.77 -4.57
C ALA A 11 -11.90 -1.26 -4.87
N THR A 12 -12.78 -0.67 -5.70
CA THR A 12 -12.75 0.76 -6.02
C THR A 12 -13.19 1.61 -4.83
N LYS A 13 -14.18 1.12 -4.07
CA LYS A 13 -14.72 1.85 -2.90
C LYS A 13 -13.79 1.83 -1.70
N ILE A 14 -13.00 0.77 -1.49
CA ILE A 14 -12.02 0.71 -0.39
C ILE A 14 -10.85 1.67 -0.62
N VAL A 15 -10.50 1.92 -1.89
CA VAL A 15 -9.39 2.78 -2.31
C VAL A 15 -9.76 4.27 -2.32
N GLU A 16 -11.01 4.61 -2.58
CA GLU A 16 -11.51 6.00 -2.57
C GLU A 16 -11.70 6.57 -1.16
N ALA A 17 -11.63 5.72 -0.15
CA ALA A 17 -12.17 6.02 1.16
C ALA A 17 -11.04 6.24 2.20
N VAL A 18 -9.82 5.79 1.91
CA VAL A 18 -8.61 6.40 2.50
C VAL A 18 -8.45 7.83 1.97
N PRO A 19 -8.30 8.86 2.81
CA PRO A 19 -7.93 10.21 2.36
C PRO A 19 -6.58 10.14 1.61
N GLY A 20 -6.64 10.17 0.27
CA GLY A 20 -5.48 9.99 -0.61
C GLY A 20 -5.27 8.57 -1.17
N GLY A 21 -6.18 7.61 -0.98
CA GLY A 21 -6.02 6.23 -1.47
C GLY A 21 -6.03 6.11 -3.01
N GLY A 22 -6.76 7.00 -3.71
CA GLY A 22 -6.65 7.14 -5.16
C GLY A 22 -5.27 7.59 -5.66
N LEU A 23 -4.45 8.22 -4.80
CA LEU A 23 -3.09 8.65 -5.11
C LEU A 23 -2.08 7.49 -5.12
N ILE A 24 -2.38 6.40 -4.40
CA ILE A 24 -1.39 5.34 -4.11
C ILE A 24 -1.58 4.10 -5.00
N THR A 25 -2.78 3.82 -5.49
CA THR A 25 -3.09 2.57 -6.21
C THR A 25 -2.98 2.69 -7.73
N ALA A 26 -3.16 3.88 -8.32
CA ALA A 26 -3.00 4.09 -9.77
C ALA A 26 -1.59 3.70 -10.29
N PRO A 27 -0.48 3.99 -9.58
CA PRO A 27 0.86 3.55 -9.98
C PRO A 27 1.04 2.03 -9.84
N ILE A 28 0.34 1.40 -8.89
CA ILE A 28 0.37 -0.04 -8.65
C ILE A 28 -0.36 -0.79 -9.78
N HIS A 29 -1.45 -0.24 -10.31
CA HIS A 29 -2.12 -0.78 -11.50
C HIS A 29 -1.30 -0.61 -12.79
N ALA A 30 -0.57 0.50 -12.94
CA ALA A 30 0.34 0.72 -14.07
C ALA A 30 1.57 -0.23 -14.02
N LEU A 31 2.15 -0.45 -12.83
CA LEU A 31 3.29 -1.36 -12.63
C LEU A 31 2.96 -2.84 -12.91
N LYS A 32 1.68 -3.23 -12.83
CA LYS A 32 1.21 -4.59 -13.13
C LYS A 32 0.81 -4.81 -14.60
N GLY A 33 1.17 -3.89 -15.50
CA GLY A 33 0.96 -4.07 -16.94
C GLY A 33 -0.50 -3.99 -17.40
N ASN A 34 -1.37 -3.33 -16.62
CA ASN A 34 -2.78 -3.11 -17.00
C ASN A 34 -3.05 -1.61 -17.26
N PRO A 35 -2.57 -1.08 -18.41
CA PRO A 35 -2.65 0.34 -18.73
C PRO A 35 -4.10 0.82 -18.88
N ASP A 36 -5.04 -0.03 -19.29
CA ASP A 36 -6.45 0.35 -19.46
C ASP A 36 -7.16 0.62 -18.13
N HIS A 37 -6.76 -0.08 -17.07
CA HIS A 37 -7.29 0.14 -15.73
C HIS A 37 -6.72 1.40 -15.08
N ALA A 38 -5.43 1.65 -15.28
CA ALA A 38 -4.79 2.92 -14.91
C ALA A 38 -5.42 4.10 -15.68
N ASN A 39 -5.68 3.93 -16.97
CA ASN A 39 -6.33 4.93 -17.82
C ASN A 39 -7.79 5.20 -17.41
N ARG A 40 -8.55 4.18 -16.98
CA ARG A 40 -9.94 4.35 -16.52
C ARG A 40 -10.05 5.01 -15.13
N ALA A 41 -9.11 4.72 -14.21
CA ALA A 41 -8.98 5.48 -12.97
C ALA A 41 -8.51 6.94 -13.23
N ALA A 42 -7.81 7.16 -14.34
CA ALA A 42 -7.26 8.44 -14.77
C ALA A 42 -8.19 9.30 -15.66
N LEU A 43 -9.40 8.83 -16.00
CA LEU A 43 -10.30 9.55 -16.93
C LEU A 43 -11.00 10.80 -16.34
N GLY A 44 -10.77 11.11 -15.07
CA GLY A 44 -10.82 12.49 -14.59
C GLY A 44 -9.41 13.08 -14.68
N ALA A 45 -9.22 14.26 -15.29
CA ALA A 45 -7.91 14.89 -15.50
C ALA A 45 -6.98 14.96 -14.25
N LEU A 46 -7.55 14.80 -13.05
CA LEU A 46 -6.84 14.69 -11.78
C LEU A 46 -6.15 13.33 -11.59
N GLY A 47 -6.78 12.23 -11.98
CA GLY A 47 -6.25 10.88 -11.81
C GLY A 47 -5.07 10.57 -12.75
N SER A 48 -5.07 11.15 -13.95
CA SER A 48 -3.95 10.99 -14.91
C SER A 48 -2.67 11.66 -14.43
N LEU A 49 -2.76 12.88 -13.89
CA LEU A 49 -1.58 13.59 -13.41
C LEU A 49 -1.00 12.89 -12.18
N THR A 50 -1.84 12.55 -11.21
CA THR A 50 -1.43 11.81 -10.01
C THR A 50 -0.72 10.49 -10.37
N ALA A 51 -1.30 9.68 -11.25
CA ALA A 51 -0.65 8.46 -11.71
C ALA A 51 0.71 8.74 -12.37
N SER A 52 0.81 9.81 -13.17
CA SER A 52 2.05 10.21 -13.83
C SER A 52 3.12 10.75 -12.88
N ILE A 53 2.74 11.40 -11.78
CA ILE A 53 3.69 11.90 -10.76
C ILE A 53 4.44 10.73 -10.11
N PHE A 54 3.77 9.58 -10.00
CA PHE A 54 4.27 8.42 -9.27
C PHE A 54 4.78 7.29 -10.15
N GLY A 55 4.33 7.20 -11.40
CA GLY A 55 4.76 6.16 -12.36
C GLY A 55 5.16 6.68 -13.74
N GLY A 56 4.95 7.97 -14.03
CA GLY A 56 5.28 8.60 -15.31
C GLY A 56 6.62 9.35 -15.28
N GLY A 57 7.12 9.69 -16.46
CA GLY A 57 8.30 10.55 -16.62
C GLY A 57 7.94 12.04 -16.51
N LEU A 58 8.95 12.87 -16.26
CA LEU A 58 8.82 14.34 -16.17
C LEU A 58 8.01 14.94 -17.33
N GLY A 59 8.29 14.54 -18.57
CA GLY A 59 7.57 15.04 -19.75
C GLY A 59 6.08 14.70 -19.78
N THR A 60 5.68 13.56 -19.21
CA THR A 60 4.26 13.18 -19.09
C THR A 60 3.54 14.09 -18.08
N VAL A 61 4.15 14.32 -16.92
CA VAL A 61 3.62 15.20 -15.88
C VAL A 61 3.50 16.64 -16.39
N GLY A 62 4.55 17.14 -17.08
CA GLY A 62 4.55 18.47 -17.69
C GLY A 62 3.42 18.64 -18.73
N THR A 63 3.24 17.65 -19.60
CA THR A 63 2.18 17.66 -20.61
C THR A 63 0.78 17.69 -19.97
N ILE A 64 0.54 16.87 -18.95
CA ILE A 64 -0.76 16.84 -18.27
C ILE A 64 -1.00 18.14 -17.50
N LEU A 65 0.02 18.69 -16.83
CA LEU A 65 -0.06 20.01 -16.19
C LEU A 65 -0.46 21.09 -17.18
N ALA A 66 0.14 21.11 -18.37
CA ALA A 66 -0.17 22.05 -19.43
C ALA A 66 -1.64 21.93 -19.89
N ALA A 67 -2.16 20.72 -20.02
CA ALA A 67 -3.53 20.43 -20.46
C ALA A 67 -4.60 20.59 -19.36
N THR A 68 -4.22 20.61 -18.08
CA THR A 68 -5.17 20.67 -16.95
C THR A 68 -5.64 22.11 -16.70
N THR A 69 -6.91 22.28 -16.35
CA THR A 69 -7.48 23.58 -15.97
C THR A 69 -6.85 24.11 -14.68
N ASN A 70 -6.93 25.42 -14.43
CA ASN A 70 -6.42 26.01 -13.18
C ASN A 70 -7.08 25.39 -11.93
N ALA A 71 -8.40 25.17 -11.96
CA ALA A 71 -9.11 24.52 -10.87
C ALA A 71 -8.62 23.07 -10.63
N GLY A 72 -8.34 22.33 -11.71
CA GLY A 72 -7.76 21.00 -11.60
C GLY A 72 -6.36 21.03 -10.98
N ARG A 73 -5.50 21.96 -11.40
CA ARG A 73 -4.15 22.14 -10.84
C ARG A 73 -4.19 22.45 -9.35
N GLU A 74 -5.02 23.39 -8.90
CA GLU A 74 -5.12 23.72 -7.47
C GLU A 74 -5.58 22.52 -6.64
N LYS A 75 -6.57 21.77 -7.14
CA LYS A 75 -7.03 20.55 -6.46
C LYS A 75 -5.91 19.50 -6.32
N ILE A 76 -5.07 19.30 -7.33
CA ILE A 76 -3.89 18.42 -7.22
C ILE A 76 -2.93 18.91 -6.14
N LEU A 77 -2.64 20.20 -6.13
CA LEU A 77 -1.72 20.78 -5.14
C LEU A 77 -2.27 20.65 -3.72
N ASP A 78 -3.59 20.74 -3.54
CA ASP A 78 -4.28 20.49 -2.27
C ASP A 78 -4.23 19.01 -1.85
N GLU A 79 -4.54 18.09 -2.76
CA GLU A 79 -4.51 16.65 -2.50
C GLU A 79 -3.12 16.16 -2.10
N LEU A 80 -2.07 16.69 -2.75
CA LEU A 80 -0.68 16.40 -2.41
C LEU A 80 -0.19 17.17 -1.19
N LYS A 81 -1.02 18.04 -0.59
CA LYS A 81 -0.67 18.89 0.55
C LYS A 81 0.61 19.70 0.30
N VAL A 82 0.75 20.24 -0.91
CA VAL A 82 1.89 21.07 -1.30
C VAL A 82 1.92 22.33 -0.44
N THR A 83 3.10 22.69 0.08
CA THR A 83 3.20 23.88 0.95
C THR A 83 2.91 25.17 0.18
N PRO A 84 2.42 26.23 0.84
CA PRO A 84 2.10 27.50 0.17
C PRO A 84 3.26 28.07 -0.67
N GLU A 85 4.50 27.93 -0.21
CA GLU A 85 5.71 28.41 -0.89
C GLU A 85 5.98 27.61 -2.16
N LYS A 86 5.86 26.27 -2.08
CA LYS A 86 6.02 25.39 -3.24
C LYS A 86 4.89 25.61 -4.24
N LYS A 87 3.64 25.76 -3.79
CA LYS A 87 2.50 26.12 -4.64
C LYS A 87 2.75 27.41 -5.41
N LYS A 88 3.20 28.47 -4.73
CA LYS A 88 3.54 29.75 -5.38
C LYS A 88 4.58 29.56 -6.48
N THR A 89 5.60 28.75 -6.24
CA THR A 89 6.69 28.47 -7.20
C THR A 89 6.20 27.66 -8.40
N ILE A 90 5.38 26.63 -8.18
CA ILE A 90 4.77 25.82 -9.24
C ILE A 90 3.85 26.71 -10.09
N THR A 91 2.97 27.49 -9.47
CA THR A 91 2.05 28.39 -10.18
C THR A 91 2.78 29.47 -10.97
N ALA A 92 3.87 30.03 -10.44
CA ALA A 92 4.72 30.96 -11.18
C ALA A 92 5.36 30.30 -12.41
N SER A 93 5.87 29.07 -12.26
CA SER A 93 6.49 28.30 -13.36
C SER A 93 5.47 27.94 -14.43
N MET A 94 4.24 27.57 -14.05
CA MET A 94 3.15 27.33 -15.01
C MET A 94 2.73 28.60 -15.76
N LYS A 95 2.66 29.75 -15.06
CA LYS A 95 2.32 31.05 -15.68
C LYS A 95 3.36 31.52 -16.69
N SER A 96 4.63 31.18 -16.51
CA SER A 96 5.70 31.47 -17.46
C SER A 96 5.84 30.41 -18.58
N GLY A 97 4.96 29.42 -18.63
CA GLY A 97 5.01 28.33 -19.61
C GLY A 97 6.07 27.27 -19.32
N ASN A 98 6.77 27.35 -18.18
CA ASN A 98 7.79 26.38 -17.78
C ASN A 98 7.15 25.20 -17.01
N PHE A 99 6.44 24.36 -17.76
CA PHE A 99 5.73 23.21 -17.21
C PHE A 99 6.66 22.08 -16.73
N ASP A 100 7.85 21.95 -17.31
CA ASP A 100 8.83 20.95 -16.88
C ASP A 100 9.36 21.25 -15.48
N LYS A 101 9.66 22.52 -15.18
CA LYS A 101 10.04 22.94 -13.83
C LYS A 101 8.91 22.75 -12.83
N ALA A 102 7.68 23.07 -13.23
CA ALA A 102 6.50 22.82 -12.38
C ALA A 102 6.33 21.32 -12.09
N ALA A 103 6.49 20.47 -13.11
CA ALA A 103 6.43 19.02 -13.00
C ALA A 103 7.54 18.46 -12.10
N GLU A 104 8.77 18.94 -12.24
CA GLU A 104 9.91 18.53 -11.42
C GLU A 104 9.65 18.77 -9.93
N ILE A 105 9.27 20.01 -9.56
CA ILE A 105 8.98 20.38 -8.16
C ILE A 105 7.83 19.52 -7.61
N LEU A 106 6.80 19.29 -8.44
CA LEU A 106 5.64 18.49 -8.06
C LEU A 106 5.98 17.01 -7.86
N MET A 107 6.79 16.43 -8.75
CA MET A 107 7.27 15.06 -8.65
C MET A 107 8.17 14.85 -7.44
N GLU A 108 9.09 15.78 -7.18
CA GLU A 108 9.95 15.72 -6.00
C GLU A 108 9.12 15.77 -4.71
N HIS A 109 8.17 16.71 -4.62
CA HIS A 109 7.27 16.81 -3.48
C HIS A 109 6.42 15.54 -3.30
N GLY A 110 5.86 15.00 -4.39
CA GLY A 110 5.07 13.78 -4.37
C GLY A 110 5.87 12.57 -3.87
N LYS A 111 7.10 12.39 -4.35
CA LYS A 111 8.00 11.32 -3.88
C LYS A 111 8.31 11.45 -2.39
N HIS A 112 8.59 12.67 -1.92
CA HIS A 112 8.81 12.91 -0.50
C HIS A 112 7.57 12.53 0.33
N LYS A 113 6.37 12.95 -0.09
CA LYS A 113 5.13 12.64 0.61
C LYS A 113 4.80 11.15 0.65
N ILE A 114 5.07 10.41 -0.43
CA ILE A 114 4.97 8.95 -0.42
C ILE A 114 5.91 8.36 0.63
N SER A 115 7.18 8.76 0.62
CA SER A 115 8.15 8.22 1.57
C SER A 115 7.78 8.52 3.02
N GLU A 116 7.23 9.69 3.29
CA GLU A 116 6.76 10.10 4.62
C GLU A 116 5.54 9.25 5.04
N ASN A 117 4.53 9.12 4.18
CA ASN A 117 3.34 8.31 4.45
C ASN A 117 3.70 6.84 4.66
N ALA A 118 4.60 6.28 3.84
CA ALA A 118 5.05 4.91 3.98
C ALA A 118 5.69 4.67 5.36
N ARG A 119 6.59 5.58 5.79
CA ARG A 119 7.23 5.53 7.12
C ARG A 119 6.21 5.65 8.24
N GLN A 120 5.19 6.49 8.09
CA GLN A 120 4.13 6.59 9.07
C GLN A 120 3.35 5.27 9.18
N LEU A 121 2.96 4.66 8.07
CA LEU A 121 2.21 3.39 8.06
C LEU A 121 3.03 2.24 8.64
N SER A 122 4.33 2.15 8.34
CA SER A 122 5.20 1.12 8.93
C SER A 122 5.44 1.34 10.42
N ALA A 123 5.61 2.58 10.87
CA ALA A 123 5.72 2.90 12.29
C ALA A 123 4.42 2.59 13.06
N GLU A 124 3.26 2.90 12.49
CA GLU A 124 1.95 2.62 13.13
C GLU A 124 1.65 1.11 13.22
N SER A 125 1.95 0.35 12.17
CA SER A 125 1.76 -1.11 12.16
C SER A 125 2.81 -1.85 13.00
N GLY A 126 3.98 -1.24 13.21
CA GLY A 126 5.11 -1.82 13.93
C GLY A 126 4.89 -2.09 15.44
N GLY A 127 5.82 -2.84 16.02
CA GLY A 127 5.90 -3.17 17.44
C GLY A 127 5.51 -4.61 17.76
N ARG A 128 5.20 -4.86 19.05
CA ARG A 128 4.68 -6.14 19.53
C ARG A 128 3.21 -6.25 19.17
N ARG A 129 2.89 -7.17 18.25
CA ARG A 129 1.55 -7.34 17.69
C ARG A 129 1.09 -8.79 17.66
N CYS A 130 -0.21 -8.97 17.79
CA CYS A 130 -0.94 -10.14 17.31
C CYS A 130 -1.72 -9.73 16.05
N LEU A 131 -1.72 -10.58 15.03
CA LEU A 131 -2.46 -10.33 13.79
C LEU A 131 -3.74 -11.16 13.82
N LYS A 132 -4.87 -10.48 14.02
CA LYS A 132 -6.19 -11.11 14.05
C LYS A 132 -6.88 -10.98 12.71
N SER A 133 -7.32 -12.07 12.10
CA SER A 133 -8.08 -12.02 10.85
C SER A 133 -9.54 -11.63 11.06
N ILE A 134 -10.25 -11.39 9.96
CA ILE A 134 -11.71 -11.20 9.97
C ILE A 134 -12.49 -12.38 10.57
N HIS A 135 -11.90 -13.58 10.59
CA HIS A 135 -12.50 -14.77 11.18
C HIS A 135 -12.30 -14.87 12.70
N GLY A 136 -11.64 -13.88 13.32
CA GLY A 136 -11.32 -13.89 14.74
C GLY A 136 -10.20 -14.87 15.12
N THR A 137 -9.49 -15.41 14.12
CA THR A 137 -8.31 -16.27 14.31
C THR A 137 -7.03 -15.44 14.30
N TYR A 138 -5.96 -15.96 14.91
CA TYR A 138 -4.68 -15.26 14.99
C TYR A 138 -3.59 -15.97 14.18
N LEU A 139 -2.76 -15.16 13.52
CA LEU A 139 -1.59 -15.63 12.78
C LEU A 139 -0.58 -16.25 13.75
N ARG A 140 -0.19 -17.49 13.50
CA ARG A 140 0.66 -18.28 14.40
C ARG A 140 1.90 -18.80 13.67
N ALA A 141 3.05 -18.66 14.32
CA ALA A 141 4.29 -19.33 13.91
C ALA A 141 4.48 -20.59 14.77
N TYR A 142 4.52 -21.78 14.16
CA TYR A 142 4.56 -23.04 14.91
C TYR A 142 5.81 -23.87 14.57
N ASN A 143 6.56 -24.23 15.63
CA ASN A 143 8.01 -24.49 15.56
C ASN A 143 8.42 -25.82 14.87
N SER A 144 7.63 -26.89 14.96
CA SER A 144 8.14 -28.20 14.53
C SER A 144 8.36 -28.31 13.01
N GLU A 145 7.73 -27.45 12.21
CA GLU A 145 7.71 -27.59 10.74
C GLU A 145 7.89 -26.28 9.97
N TRP A 146 8.24 -25.18 10.66
CA TRP A 146 8.45 -23.86 10.03
C TRP A 146 7.21 -23.34 9.29
N LYS A 147 6.06 -23.72 9.82
CA LYS A 147 4.77 -23.43 9.24
C LYS A 147 4.17 -22.21 9.89
N VAL A 148 3.34 -21.56 9.10
CA VAL A 148 2.45 -20.49 9.53
C VAL A 148 1.02 -20.92 9.26
N ASP A 149 0.17 -20.73 10.24
CA ASP A 149 -1.26 -21.01 10.15
C ASP A 149 -2.06 -20.00 10.95
N MET A 150 -3.37 -20.18 10.96
CA MET A 150 -4.30 -19.39 11.76
C MET A 150 -4.89 -20.26 12.86
N THR A 151 -4.84 -19.79 14.10
CA THR A 151 -5.41 -20.52 15.24
C THR A 151 -6.63 -19.81 15.81
N ASN A 152 -7.54 -20.62 16.35
CA ASN A 152 -8.68 -20.14 17.13
C ASN A 152 -8.28 -19.85 18.58
N GLY A 153 -9.08 -19.04 19.26
CA GLY A 153 -8.94 -18.72 20.67
C GLY A 153 -8.08 -17.48 20.94
N PRO A 154 -7.87 -17.13 22.23
CA PRO A 154 -7.04 -15.99 22.60
C PRO A 154 -5.57 -16.22 22.19
N PRO A 155 -4.86 -15.16 21.77
CA PRO A 155 -3.46 -15.28 21.38
C PRO A 155 -2.61 -15.69 22.58
N LYS A 156 -1.68 -16.61 22.33
CA LYS A 156 -0.65 -17.05 23.26
C LYS A 156 0.71 -16.68 22.66
N ALA A 157 1.77 -17.25 23.22
CA ALA A 157 3.13 -16.94 22.79
C ALA A 157 3.38 -17.20 21.29
N TRP A 158 2.67 -18.12 20.63
CA TRP A 158 2.97 -18.49 19.25
C TRP A 158 2.29 -17.58 18.22
N GLU A 159 1.34 -16.78 18.69
CA GLU A 159 0.59 -15.78 17.92
C GLU A 159 1.18 -14.36 18.08
N ASN A 160 2.26 -14.26 18.86
CA ASN A 160 2.95 -13.02 19.16
C ASN A 160 4.08 -12.76 18.16
N TRP A 161 4.02 -11.60 17.50
CA TRP A 161 4.98 -11.17 16.49
C TRP A 161 5.67 -9.87 16.89
N TYR A 162 6.93 -9.74 16.48
CA TYR A 162 7.60 -8.46 16.32
C TYR A 162 7.38 -7.99 14.87
N VAL A 163 6.57 -6.95 14.70
CA VAL A 163 6.44 -6.24 13.43
C VAL A 163 7.50 -5.16 13.42
N GLU A 164 8.64 -5.43 12.77
CA GLU A 164 9.77 -4.51 12.77
C GLU A 164 9.64 -3.50 11.61
N ASP A 165 9.82 -2.20 11.90
CA ASP A 165 9.82 -1.15 10.88
C ASP A 165 11.13 -1.16 10.08
N TRP A 166 10.99 -1.18 8.76
CA TRP A 166 12.06 -1.23 7.77
C TRP A 166 11.91 -0.07 6.77
N GLN A 167 11.88 1.16 7.30
CA GLN A 167 11.88 2.42 6.55
C GLN A 167 10.70 2.55 5.55
N GLY A 168 9.48 2.39 6.06
CA GLY A 168 8.27 2.44 5.25
C GLY A 168 7.76 1.09 4.76
N LYS A 169 8.37 0.01 5.27
CA LYS A 169 7.98 -1.38 5.07
C LYS A 169 8.09 -2.08 6.41
N VAL A 170 7.62 -3.32 6.49
CA VAL A 170 7.72 -4.12 7.71
C VAL A 170 8.18 -5.53 7.41
N VAL A 171 8.76 -6.17 8.42
CA VAL A 171 8.96 -7.62 8.45
C VAL A 171 8.26 -8.19 9.68
N PHE A 172 7.70 -9.39 9.54
CA PHE A 172 7.07 -10.10 10.66
C PHE A 172 8.02 -11.13 11.22
N LYS A 173 8.52 -10.89 12.43
CA LYS A 173 9.43 -11.80 13.11
C LYS A 173 8.72 -12.52 14.25
N ALA A 174 8.68 -13.85 14.18
CA ALA A 174 8.15 -14.69 15.24
C ALA A 174 8.95 -14.51 16.54
N ILE A 175 8.28 -14.55 17.69
CA ILE A 175 8.91 -14.35 19.00
C ILE A 175 9.88 -15.47 19.41
N HIS A 176 9.71 -16.67 18.84
CA HIS A 176 10.49 -17.85 19.23
C HIS A 176 11.97 -17.71 18.88
N SER A 177 12.82 -18.47 19.56
CA SER A 177 14.26 -18.51 19.26
C SER A 177 14.59 -19.79 18.49
N PRO A 178 15.30 -19.70 17.34
CA PRO A 178 15.67 -18.45 16.66
C PRO A 178 14.45 -17.73 16.07
N GLY A 179 14.47 -16.39 16.08
CA GLY A 179 13.40 -15.56 15.52
C GLY A 179 13.38 -15.65 14.01
N ARG A 180 12.22 -16.02 13.45
CA ARG A 180 12.05 -16.26 12.01
C ARG A 180 11.08 -15.29 11.37
N PHE A 181 11.25 -15.08 10.08
CA PHE A 181 10.58 -14.04 9.31
C PHE A 181 9.54 -14.62 8.35
N LEU A 182 8.36 -14.00 8.30
CA LEU A 182 7.29 -14.37 7.37
C LEU A 182 7.68 -14.04 5.93
N ARG A 183 7.77 -15.05 5.09
CA ARG A 183 8.14 -14.95 3.67
C ARG A 183 6.93 -15.25 2.79
N ALA A 184 6.78 -14.49 1.71
CA ALA A 184 5.84 -14.82 0.63
C ALA A 184 6.58 -15.25 -0.63
N TYR A 185 6.05 -16.26 -1.30
CA TYR A 185 6.50 -16.72 -2.61
C TYR A 185 5.64 -16.14 -3.74
N PRO A 186 6.18 -16.05 -4.99
CA PRO A 186 5.39 -15.63 -6.15
C PRO A 186 4.18 -16.53 -6.47
N ASN A 187 4.21 -17.79 -6.02
CA ASN A 187 3.11 -18.74 -6.22
C ASN A 187 2.01 -18.63 -5.15
N GLY A 188 2.10 -17.66 -4.25
CA GLY A 188 1.16 -17.43 -3.16
C GLY A 188 1.40 -18.23 -1.89
N HIS A 189 2.42 -19.08 -1.84
CA HIS A 189 2.80 -19.80 -0.62
C HIS A 189 3.46 -18.86 0.40
N VAL A 190 3.24 -19.13 1.69
CA VAL A 190 3.82 -18.36 2.80
C VAL A 190 4.44 -19.33 3.81
N ASP A 191 5.67 -19.02 4.25
CA ASP A 191 6.40 -19.80 5.24
C ASP A 191 7.31 -18.91 6.11
N LEU A 192 8.22 -19.55 6.86
CA LEU A 192 9.15 -18.89 7.78
C LEU A 192 10.61 -19.16 7.43
N VAL A 193 11.43 -18.11 7.43
CA VAL A 193 12.88 -18.18 7.18
C VAL A 193 13.72 -17.56 8.29
N ASP A 194 14.99 -17.95 8.38
CA ASP A 194 15.90 -17.46 9.43
C ASP A 194 16.45 -16.04 9.20
N ARG A 195 16.36 -15.50 7.97
CA ARG A 195 16.90 -14.19 7.63
C ARG A 195 15.97 -13.43 6.69
N PRO A 196 15.69 -12.14 6.97
CA PRO A 196 14.90 -11.32 6.07
C PRO A 196 15.77 -10.89 4.89
N GLN A 197 15.24 -11.10 3.69
CA GLN A 197 15.70 -10.61 2.41
C GLN A 197 14.52 -9.92 1.72
N ALA A 198 14.48 -9.89 0.39
CA ALA A 198 13.44 -9.18 -0.34
C ALA A 198 12.03 -9.78 -0.14
N TRP A 199 11.91 -11.09 0.10
CA TRP A 199 10.61 -11.80 0.08
C TRP A 199 9.88 -11.78 1.43
N GLU A 200 10.59 -11.35 2.48
CA GLU A 200 10.09 -11.19 3.85
C GLU A 200 9.62 -9.76 4.13
N ILE A 201 9.74 -8.88 3.13
CA ILE A 201 9.39 -7.46 3.23
C ILE A 201 7.94 -7.27 2.77
N TRP A 202 7.18 -6.61 3.63
CA TRP A 202 5.77 -6.32 3.44
C TRP A 202 5.52 -4.82 3.45
N LYS A 203 4.61 -4.34 2.61
CA LYS A 203 4.13 -2.95 2.65
C LYS A 203 2.81 -2.92 3.41
N PRO A 204 2.74 -2.23 4.56
CA PRO A 204 1.51 -2.12 5.32
C PRO A 204 0.58 -1.06 4.71
N PHE A 205 -0.72 -1.35 4.71
CA PHE A 205 -1.79 -0.45 4.31
C PHE A 205 -2.83 -0.42 5.42
N LYS A 206 -3.26 0.77 5.80
CA LYS A 206 -4.31 0.97 6.79
C LYS A 206 -5.63 1.19 6.08
N ASN A 207 -6.62 0.37 6.41
CA ASN A 207 -7.96 0.44 5.85
C ASN A 207 -8.83 1.41 6.67
N GLU A 208 -9.94 1.84 6.10
CA GLU A 208 -10.86 2.77 6.76
C GLU A 208 -11.49 2.23 8.04
N ASP A 209 -11.76 0.92 8.05
CA ASP A 209 -12.32 0.20 9.19
C ASP A 209 -11.30 0.00 10.34
N GLY A 210 -10.09 0.57 10.18
CA GLY A 210 -8.98 0.47 11.13
C GLY A 210 -8.20 -0.83 11.06
N SER A 211 -8.60 -1.77 10.17
CA SER A 211 -7.81 -2.96 9.88
C SER A 211 -6.59 -2.62 9.01
N TRP A 212 -5.74 -3.63 8.80
CA TRP A 212 -4.51 -3.53 8.04
C TRP A 212 -4.44 -4.63 6.98
N SER A 213 -3.90 -4.27 5.83
CA SER A 213 -3.56 -5.20 4.75
C SER A 213 -2.07 -5.13 4.46
N PHE A 214 -1.46 -6.25 4.09
CA PHE A 214 -0.01 -6.34 3.88
C PHE A 214 0.32 -6.85 2.49
N LEU A 215 0.99 -6.03 1.68
CA LEU A 215 1.37 -6.37 0.32
C LEU A 215 2.80 -6.93 0.29
N SER A 216 2.97 -8.13 -0.25
CA SER A 216 4.26 -8.77 -0.42
C SER A 216 5.13 -8.08 -1.47
N ALA A 217 6.42 -8.42 -1.51
CA ALA A 217 7.33 -8.00 -2.57
C ALA A 217 6.90 -8.45 -3.97
N HIS A 218 6.04 -9.47 -4.08
CA HIS A 218 5.49 -9.99 -5.33
C HIS A 218 4.15 -9.34 -5.71
N GLY A 219 3.69 -8.34 -4.96
CA GLY A 219 2.45 -7.63 -5.25
C GLY A 219 1.20 -8.45 -4.94
N GLN A 220 1.27 -9.40 -4.02
CA GLN A 220 0.14 -10.18 -3.53
C GLN A 220 -0.11 -9.86 -2.05
N TRP A 221 -1.36 -9.86 -1.63
CA TRP A 221 -1.80 -9.48 -0.29
C TRP A 221 -1.77 -10.69 0.63
N LEU A 222 -1.25 -10.53 1.86
CA LEU A 222 -1.35 -11.54 2.91
C LEU A 222 -2.83 -11.88 3.14
N SER A 223 -3.15 -13.17 3.15
CA SER A 223 -4.52 -13.67 3.18
C SER A 223 -4.63 -14.91 4.06
N VAL A 224 -5.83 -15.14 4.59
CA VAL A 224 -6.23 -16.36 5.28
C VAL A 224 -7.29 -17.08 4.47
N ARG A 225 -7.24 -18.42 4.44
CA ARG A 225 -8.33 -19.26 3.93
C ARG A 225 -9.20 -19.77 5.06
N SER A 226 -10.43 -20.18 4.73
CA SER A 226 -11.39 -20.73 5.69
C SER A 226 -10.92 -22.00 6.42
N ASP A 227 -9.95 -22.72 5.85
CA ASP A 227 -9.31 -23.89 6.46
C ASP A 227 -8.19 -23.53 7.45
N GLY A 228 -7.92 -22.24 7.67
CA GLY A 228 -6.88 -21.73 8.54
C GLY A 228 -5.50 -21.66 7.88
N SER A 229 -5.36 -22.04 6.61
CA SER A 229 -4.11 -21.87 5.88
C SER A 229 -3.86 -20.39 5.55
N VAL A 230 -2.57 -20.03 5.53
CA VAL A 230 -2.10 -18.68 5.20
C VAL A 230 -1.48 -18.70 3.82
N CYS A 231 -1.84 -17.72 3.00
CA CYS A 231 -1.33 -17.58 1.64
C CYS A 231 -1.26 -16.10 1.25
N THR A 232 -0.93 -15.81 -0.01
CA THR A 232 -1.16 -14.48 -0.58
C THR A 232 -2.08 -14.50 -1.78
N MET A 233 -2.90 -13.46 -1.93
CA MET A 233 -3.92 -13.32 -2.98
C MET A 233 -3.70 -12.06 -3.82
N GLU A 234 -4.12 -12.07 -5.09
CA GLU A 234 -3.95 -10.89 -5.96
C GLU A 234 -4.89 -9.73 -5.60
N LYS A 235 -6.05 -10.06 -5.03
CA LYS A 235 -7.08 -9.11 -4.60
C LYS A 235 -6.96 -8.89 -3.09
N CYS A 236 -7.27 -7.66 -2.67
CA CYS A 236 -7.44 -7.30 -1.28
C CYS A 236 -8.94 -7.13 -1.04
N ASP A 237 -9.57 -8.19 -0.60
CA ASP A 237 -10.94 -8.21 -0.12
C ASP A 237 -10.92 -8.43 1.40
N ALA A 238 -12.05 -8.81 1.99
CA ALA A 238 -12.22 -8.90 3.43
C ALA A 238 -11.27 -9.91 4.12
N TRP A 239 -10.72 -10.89 3.40
CA TRP A 239 -9.87 -11.95 3.96
C TRP A 239 -8.41 -11.52 4.10
N GLU A 240 -8.04 -10.41 3.50
CA GLU A 240 -6.71 -9.80 3.57
C GLU A 240 -6.63 -8.72 4.66
N HIS A 241 -7.71 -8.54 5.44
CA HIS A 241 -7.81 -7.57 6.52
C HIS A 241 -7.42 -8.20 7.87
N PHE A 242 -6.52 -7.51 8.58
CA PHE A 242 -6.03 -7.90 9.89
C PHE A 242 -6.16 -6.77 10.91
N TRP A 243 -6.61 -7.09 12.12
CA TRP A 243 -6.57 -6.19 13.25
C TRP A 243 -5.29 -6.43 14.03
N LEU A 244 -4.54 -5.34 14.25
CA LEU A 244 -3.27 -5.38 14.98
C LEU A 244 -3.53 -5.10 16.45
N GLU A 245 -3.51 -6.16 17.26
CA GLU A 245 -3.67 -6.07 18.71
C GLU A 245 -2.31 -6.02 19.41
N ARG A 246 -2.22 -5.34 20.56
CA ARG A 246 -1.00 -5.33 21.39
C ARG A 246 -0.98 -6.54 22.30
N TRP A 247 0.22 -7.01 22.65
CA TRP A 247 0.47 -8.04 23.66
C TRP A 247 1.65 -7.67 24.55
#